data_AF-A0A267SZB6-F1
#
_entry.id   AF-A0A267SZB6-F1
#
_cell.length_a   1.000
_cell.length_b   1.000
_cell.length_c   1.000
_cell.angle_alpha   90.00
_cell.angle_beta   90.00
_cell.angle_gamma   90.00
#
_symmetry.space_group_name_H-M   'P 1'
#
loop_
_entity.id
_entity.type
_entity.pdbx_description
1 polymer ?
#
loop_
_entity_poly.entity_id
_entity_poly.type
_entity_poly.pdbx_seq_one_letter_code
_entity_poly.pdbx_strand_id
1 'polypeptide(L)'
;MGISGAVEEASVSFIIRDFTEEKLHEHEAFLKNIMEKVLEGYPNSKAVFEIHEQYRNMKVILDQYPHVTAYALEAIERAGIPAKQMSIRGGTDGSRLSFMGLPCPNIFAGEHAFHGLF
;
A
#
# COMPACT_ATOMS: atom_id res chain seq x y z
N MET A 1 3.61 -12.63 -3.98
CA MET A 1 4.67 -12.70 -5.00
C MET A 1 4.43 -13.96 -5.81
N GLY A 2 4.72 -13.92 -7.11
CA GLY A 2 4.57 -15.05 -8.01
C GLY A 2 5.80 -15.19 -8.89
N ILE A 3 6.17 -16.43 -9.21
CA ILE A 3 7.23 -16.73 -10.16
C ILE A 3 6.73 -17.86 -11.05
N SER A 4 6.89 -17.71 -12.35
CA SER A 4 6.59 -18.73 -13.34
C SER A 4 7.59 -18.63 -14.48
N GLY A 5 7.87 -19.74 -15.15
CA GLY A 5 8.74 -19.71 -16.31
C GLY A 5 8.96 -21.09 -16.93
N ALA A 6 9.41 -21.04 -18.17
CA ALA A 6 9.90 -22.15 -18.98
C ALA A 6 11.26 -21.77 -19.58
N VAL A 7 11.79 -22.60 -20.48
CA VAL A 7 13.08 -22.34 -21.13
C VAL A 7 13.07 -21.05 -21.96
N GLU A 8 11.93 -20.68 -22.55
CA GLU A 8 11.80 -19.54 -23.47
C GLU A 8 11.45 -18.22 -22.78
N GLU A 9 10.76 -18.26 -21.63
CA GLU A 9 10.23 -17.07 -20.96
C GLU A 9 10.09 -17.32 -19.45
N ALA A 10 10.31 -16.27 -18.64
CA ALA A 10 9.99 -16.26 -17.22
C ALA A 10 9.32 -14.94 -16.82
N SER A 11 8.43 -15.02 -15.83
CA SER A 11 7.70 -13.89 -15.26
C SER A 11 7.83 -13.89 -13.74
N VAL A 12 8.04 -12.71 -13.16
CA VAL A 12 8.13 -12.52 -11.71
C VAL A 12 7.23 -11.37 -11.30
N SER A 13 6.33 -11.61 -10.34
CA SER A 13 5.38 -10.62 -9.83
C SER A 13 5.69 -10.27 -8.38
N PHE A 14 5.91 -8.99 -8.13
CA PHE A 14 6.13 -8.43 -6.80
C PHE A 14 4.92 -7.65 -6.32
N ILE A 15 4.82 -7.46 -5.00
CA ILE A 15 3.94 -6.46 -4.41
C ILE A 15 4.83 -5.49 -3.66
N ILE A 16 4.85 -4.23 -4.09
CA ILE A 16 5.62 -3.16 -3.46
C ILE A 16 4.70 -2.43 -2.49
N ARG A 17 5.12 -2.29 -1.23
CA ARG A 17 4.37 -1.59 -0.19
C ARG A 17 5.31 -0.76 0.66
N ASP A 18 4.97 0.50 0.82
CA ASP A 18 5.62 1.41 1.74
C ASP A 18 4.58 2.45 2.20
N PHE A 19 4.85 3.13 3.31
CA PHE A 19 3.98 4.21 3.80
C PHE A 19 4.21 5.52 3.05
N THR A 20 5.33 5.67 2.35
CA THR A 20 5.76 6.88 1.66
C THR A 20 5.91 6.66 0.16
N GLU A 21 5.55 7.65 -0.64
CA GLU A 21 5.62 7.58 -2.11
C GLU A 21 7.08 7.48 -2.58
N GLU A 22 7.97 8.22 -1.91
CA GLU A 22 9.39 8.25 -2.22
C GLU A 22 10.00 6.85 -2.11
N LYS A 23 9.67 6.12 -1.04
CA LYS A 23 10.16 4.75 -0.86
C LYS A 23 9.54 3.77 -1.84
N LEU A 24 8.29 3.94 -2.26
CA LEU A 24 7.70 3.12 -3.33
C LEU A 24 8.56 3.22 -4.60
N HIS A 25 8.92 4.44 -5.01
CA HIS A 25 9.78 4.67 -6.17
C HIS A 25 11.21 4.15 -5.97
N GLU A 26 11.79 4.26 -4.77
CA GLU A 26 13.08 3.65 -4.47
C GLU A 26 13.04 2.12 -4.66
N HIS A 27 11.99 1.45 -4.18
CA HIS A 27 11.82 0.00 -4.33
C HIS A 27 11.59 -0.40 -5.80
N GLU A 28 10.80 0.37 -6.55
CA GLU A 28 10.60 0.19 -7.99
C GLU A 28 11.92 0.28 -8.76
N ALA A 29 12.70 1.35 -8.50
CA ALA A 29 14.00 1.55 -9.11
C ALA A 29 14.99 0.44 -8.73
N PHE A 30 14.97 -0.01 -7.47
CA PHE A 30 15.81 -1.11 -7.02
C PHE A 30 15.54 -2.40 -7.80
N LEU A 31 14.28 -2.79 -7.96
CA LEU A 31 13.90 -3.98 -8.73
C LEU A 31 14.26 -3.85 -10.21
N LYS A 32 14.01 -2.68 -10.80
CA LYS A 32 14.38 -2.40 -12.20
C LYS A 32 15.90 -2.50 -12.41
N ASN A 33 16.69 -1.92 -11.51
CA ASN A 33 18.15 -1.98 -11.57
C ASN A 33 18.67 -3.42 -11.45
N ILE A 34 18.02 -4.28 -10.66
CA ILE A 34 18.37 -5.70 -10.59
C ILE A 34 18.10 -6.39 -11.92
N MET A 35 16.93 -6.17 -12.52
CA MET A 35 16.57 -6.73 -13.82
C MET A 35 17.58 -6.33 -14.89
N GLU A 36 17.93 -5.04 -14.96
CA GLU A 36 18.91 -4.52 -15.93
C GLU A 36 20.30 -5.14 -15.73
N LYS A 37 20.79 -5.23 -14.50
CA LYS A 37 22.07 -5.88 -14.18
C LYS A 37 22.10 -7.36 -14.56
N VAL A 38 20.99 -8.08 -14.39
CA VAL A 38 20.91 -9.48 -14.80
C VAL A 38 21.00 -9.59 -16.33
N LEU A 39 20.31 -8.72 -17.07
CA LEU A 39 20.32 -8.72 -18.54
C LEU A 39 21.69 -8.43 -19.15
N GLU A 40 22.61 -7.76 -18.45
CA GLU A 40 24.00 -7.59 -18.91
C GLU A 40 24.68 -8.94 -19.21
N GLY A 41 24.31 -10.01 -18.50
CA GLY A 41 24.81 -11.37 -18.74
C GLY A 41 24.14 -12.11 -19.91
N TYR A 42 23.07 -11.54 -20.49
CA TYR A 42 22.22 -12.19 -21.50
C TYR A 42 21.90 -11.23 -22.66
N PRO A 43 22.87 -10.92 -23.54
CA PRO A 43 22.75 -9.84 -24.54
C PRO A 43 21.69 -10.07 -25.62
N ASN A 44 21.23 -11.31 -25.81
CA ASN A 44 20.17 -11.66 -26.75
C ASN A 44 18.78 -11.73 -26.12
N SER A 45 18.68 -11.50 -24.81
CA SER A 45 17.42 -11.52 -24.06
C SER A 45 16.82 -10.12 -23.95
N LYS A 46 15.50 -10.06 -23.74
CA LYS A 46 14.75 -8.83 -23.47
C LYS A 46 13.90 -9.03 -22.23
N ALA A 47 13.62 -7.94 -21.52
CA ALA A 47 12.66 -7.94 -20.43
C ALA A 47 11.74 -6.72 -20.52
N VAL A 48 10.57 -6.84 -19.92
CA VAL A 48 9.60 -5.78 -19.73
C VAL A 48 9.40 -5.59 -18.22
N PHE A 49 9.40 -4.35 -17.75
CA PHE A 49 9.14 -4.01 -16.35
C PHE A 49 7.86 -3.18 -16.27
N GLU A 50 6.80 -3.76 -15.74
CA GLU A 50 5.49 -3.13 -15.62
C GLU A 50 5.18 -2.80 -14.16
N ILE A 51 4.71 -1.58 -13.92
CA ILE A 51 4.29 -1.10 -12.60
C ILE A 51 2.80 -0.77 -12.68
N HIS A 52 2.02 -1.35 -11.78
CA HIS A 52 0.61 -1.05 -11.62
C HIS A 52 0.36 -0.51 -10.21
N GLU A 53 0.02 0.77 -10.13
CA GLU A 53 -0.44 1.38 -8.88
C GLU A 53 -1.78 0.76 -8.45
N GLN A 54 -1.85 0.31 -7.19
CA GLN A 54 -3.06 -0.28 -6.61
C GLN A 54 -3.83 0.71 -5.74
N TYR A 55 -3.16 1.30 -4.76
CA TYR A 55 -3.69 2.33 -3.86
C TYR A 55 -2.52 3.08 -3.22
N ARG A 56 -2.82 4.26 -2.66
CA ARG A 56 -1.87 5.11 -1.94
C ARG A 56 -2.26 5.29 -0.49
N ASN A 57 -1.31 5.73 0.33
CA ASN A 57 -1.53 6.00 1.74
C ASN A 57 -2.49 7.20 1.90
N MET A 58 -3.68 6.94 2.42
CA MET A 58 -4.73 7.95 2.61
C MET A 58 -4.32 9.10 3.54
N LYS A 59 -3.27 8.92 4.34
CA LYS A 59 -2.70 9.98 5.19
C LYS A 59 -2.37 11.25 4.38
N VAL A 60 -1.93 11.10 3.12
CA VAL A 60 -1.64 12.23 2.21
C VAL A 60 -2.85 13.14 2.03
N ILE A 61 -4.06 12.56 1.98
CA ILE A 61 -5.32 13.31 1.89
C ILE A 61 -5.77 13.76 3.28
N LEU A 62 -5.77 12.87 4.28
CA LEU A 62 -6.24 13.19 5.63
C LEU A 62 -5.47 14.34 6.28
N ASP A 63 -4.17 14.48 6.00
CA ASP A 63 -3.35 15.59 6.49
C ASP A 63 -3.80 16.96 5.96
N GLN A 64 -4.50 16.99 4.82
CA GLN A 64 -5.11 18.21 4.28
C GLN A 64 -6.43 18.58 5.01
N TYR A 65 -7.04 17.62 5.72
CA TYR A 65 -8.30 17.77 6.44
C TYR A 65 -8.16 17.31 7.91
N PRO A 66 -7.28 17.94 8.72
CA PRO A 66 -6.93 17.45 10.06
C PRO A 66 -8.12 17.41 11.03
N HIS A 67 -9.16 18.20 10.77
CA HIS A 67 -10.38 18.20 11.57
C HIS A 67 -11.14 16.86 11.48
N VAL A 68 -11.07 16.14 10.35
CA VAL A 68 -11.77 14.87 10.16
C VAL A 68 -11.28 13.82 11.16
N THR A 69 -9.96 13.69 11.30
CA THR A 69 -9.35 12.77 12.26
C THR A 69 -9.46 13.29 13.69
N ALA A 70 -9.33 14.61 13.91
CA ALA A 70 -9.47 15.20 15.23
C ALA A 70 -10.87 14.97 15.84
N TYR A 71 -11.94 15.19 15.07
CA TYR A 71 -13.31 14.96 15.55
C TYR A 71 -13.57 13.49 15.87
N ALA A 72 -13.00 12.56 15.09
CA ALA A 72 -13.11 11.14 15.38
C ALA A 72 -12.44 10.77 16.71
N LEU A 73 -11.22 11.28 16.95
CA LEU A 73 -10.49 11.04 18.21
C LEU A 73 -11.24 11.61 19.41
N GLU A 74 -11.72 12.86 19.29
CA GLU A 74 -12.48 13.53 20.35
C GLU A 74 -13.80 12.78 20.66
N ALA A 75 -14.51 12.32 19.64
CA ALA A 75 -15.74 11.54 19.83
C ALA A 75 -15.49 10.22 20.57
N ILE A 76 -14.39 9.52 20.24
CA ILE A 76 -13.99 8.26 20.91
C ILE A 76 -13.67 8.53 22.39
N GLU A 77 -12.90 9.58 22.67
CA GLU A 77 -12.54 9.95 24.06
C GLU A 77 -13.76 10.37 24.89
N ARG A 78 -14.68 11.14 24.30
CA ARG A 78 -15.95 11.53 24.95
C ARG A 78 -16.85 10.33 25.26
N ALA A 79 -16.74 9.25 24.50
CA ALA A 79 -17.42 7.99 24.78
C ALA A 79 -16.77 7.20 25.93
N GLY A 80 -15.70 7.71 26.56
CA GLY A 80 -14.97 7.04 27.64
C GLY A 80 -14.01 5.96 27.16
N ILE A 81 -13.69 5.94 25.86
CA ILE A 81 -12.81 4.94 25.24
C ILE A 81 -11.46 5.62 24.95
N PRO A 82 -10.31 5.01 25.31
CA PRO A 82 -9.01 5.57 24.97
C PRO A 82 -8.78 5.46 23.46
N ALA A 83 -8.63 6.60 22.78
CA ALA A 83 -8.35 6.63 21.36
C ALA A 83 -6.98 6.02 21.06
N LYS A 84 -6.92 5.11 20.07
CA LYS A 84 -5.68 4.46 19.61
C LYS A 84 -5.53 4.64 18.11
N GLN A 85 -4.47 5.31 17.71
CA GLN A 85 -4.12 5.43 16.30
C GLN A 85 -3.18 4.29 15.91
N MET A 86 -3.48 3.63 14.79
CA MET A 86 -2.68 2.53 14.27
C MET A 86 -2.53 2.66 12.75
N SER A 87 -1.39 2.23 12.23
CA SER A 87 -1.14 2.15 10.80
C SER A 87 -1.90 0.97 10.19
N ILE A 88 -2.51 1.18 9.02
CA ILE A 88 -3.08 0.08 8.22
C ILE A 88 -1.98 -0.47 7.31
N ARG A 89 -1.76 -1.79 7.34
CA ARG A 89 -0.78 -2.50 6.49
C ARG A 89 -1.46 -3.13 5.27
N GLY A 90 -2.14 -2.29 4.50
CA GLY A 90 -2.98 -2.69 3.37
C GLY A 90 -3.80 -1.52 2.84
N GLY A 91 -4.67 -1.80 1.89
CA GLY A 91 -5.64 -0.83 1.36
C GLY A 91 -7.00 -1.01 2.01
N THR A 92 -7.79 0.06 2.04
CA THR A 92 -9.20 0.04 2.45
C THR A 92 -10.02 0.80 1.43
N ASP A 93 -11.35 0.68 1.48
CA ASP A 93 -12.20 1.55 0.67
C ASP A 93 -11.98 3.02 1.02
N GLY A 94 -11.79 3.33 2.31
CA GLY A 94 -11.44 4.67 2.78
C GLY A 94 -10.17 5.22 2.14
N SER A 95 -9.17 4.36 1.85
CA SER A 95 -7.96 4.81 1.17
C SER A 95 -8.18 5.17 -0.29
N ARG A 96 -9.10 4.49 -1.00
CA ARG A 96 -9.48 4.87 -2.37
C ARG A 96 -10.40 6.09 -2.37
N LEU A 97 -11.42 6.10 -1.51
CA LEU A 97 -12.38 7.19 -1.39
C LEU A 97 -11.70 8.53 -1.07
N SER A 98 -10.66 8.51 -0.24
CA SER A 98 -9.87 9.70 0.07
C SER A 98 -9.27 10.33 -1.19
N PHE A 99 -8.68 9.53 -2.08
CA PHE A 99 -8.15 10.01 -3.36
C PHE A 99 -9.24 10.35 -4.40
N MET A 100 -10.48 9.91 -4.17
CA MET A 100 -11.65 10.31 -4.97
C MET A 100 -12.33 11.60 -4.47
N GLY A 101 -11.74 12.27 -3.47
CA GLY A 101 -12.25 13.53 -2.92
C GLY A 101 -13.12 13.39 -1.67
N LEU A 102 -13.18 12.20 -1.06
CA LEU A 102 -13.90 11.95 0.18
C LEU A 102 -12.93 11.49 1.29
N PRO A 103 -12.33 12.40 2.07
CA PRO A 103 -11.42 12.05 3.17
C PRO A 103 -12.09 11.09 4.16
N CYS A 104 -11.58 9.86 4.25
CA CYS A 104 -12.29 8.77 4.90
C CYS A 104 -11.34 7.94 5.79
N PRO A 105 -11.18 8.31 7.09
CA PRO A 105 -10.45 7.49 8.05
C PRO A 105 -11.26 6.24 8.44
N ASN A 106 -10.58 5.23 8.96
CA ASN A 106 -11.23 4.01 9.45
C ASN A 106 -11.46 4.08 10.97
N ILE A 107 -12.65 3.70 11.44
CA ILE A 107 -13.02 3.63 12.86
C ILE A 107 -13.16 2.16 13.26
N PHE A 108 -12.84 1.84 14.52
CA PHE A 108 -12.97 0.48 15.03
C PHE A 108 -14.43 0.00 15.07
N ALA A 109 -14.65 -1.30 14.92
CA ALA A 109 -15.97 -1.94 15.03
C ALA A 109 -16.09 -2.86 16.27
N GLY A 110 -15.00 -3.04 17.03
CA GLY A 110 -14.94 -3.96 18.19
C GLY A 110 -14.64 -5.42 17.82
N GLU A 111 -14.43 -5.70 16.53
CA GLU A 111 -14.17 -7.05 16.00
C GLU A 111 -12.71 -7.47 16.13
N HIS A 112 -12.50 -8.78 16.19
CA HIS A 112 -11.21 -9.45 16.24
C HIS A 112 -11.17 -10.59 15.21
N ALA A 113 -9.96 -11.06 14.88
CA ALA A 113 -9.76 -12.25 14.03
C ALA A 113 -10.41 -12.20 12.64
N PHE A 114 -10.32 -11.05 11.97
CA PHE A 114 -10.79 -10.91 10.58
C PHE A 114 -10.24 -12.03 9.69
N HIS A 115 -11.13 -12.64 8.89
CA HIS A 115 -10.86 -13.73 7.95
C HIS A 115 -10.44 -15.08 8.57
N GLY A 116 -10.61 -15.25 9.88
CA GLY A 116 -10.37 -16.51 10.59
C GLY A 116 -11.57 -16.92 11.44
N LEU A 117 -11.56 -18.16 11.92
CA LEU A 117 -12.52 -18.62 12.93
C LEU A 117 -12.15 -18.14 14.35
N PHE A 118 -10.87 -17.86 14.59
CA PHE A 118 -10.28 -17.47 15.87
C PHE A 118 -9.14 -16.47 15.67
#